data_AF-A0A7C2YQG6-F1
#
_entry.id   AF-A0A7C2YQG6-F1
#
_cell.length_a   1.000
_cell.length_b   1.000
_cell.length_c   1.000
_cell.angle_alpha   90.00
_cell.angle_beta   90.00
_cell.angle_gamma   90.00
#
_symmetry.space_group_name_H-M   'P 1'
#
loop_
_entity.id
_entity.type
_entity.pdbx_description
1 polymer ?
#
loop_
_entity_poly.entity_id
_entity_poly.type
_entity_poly.pdbx_seq_one_letter_code
_entity_poly.pdbx_strand_id
1 'polypeptide(L)' 'MLQSPQTIVEVERRLWEKVLALDDATIKGRLKPYLRGYEIDALLRRRQKLIEHVRAEIGKRGEREVLYTLQ' A
#
# COMPACT_ATOMS: atom_id res chain seq x y z
N MET A 1 14.18 4.59 3.67
CA MET A 1 13.27 3.53 4.16
C MET A 1 11.89 4.14 4.33
N LEU A 2 10.79 3.44 3.98
CA LEU A 2 9.43 3.87 4.35
C LEU A 2 9.30 3.75 5.87
N GLN A 3 9.66 4.82 6.58
CA GLN A 3 9.62 4.90 8.02
C GLN A 3 8.16 5.09 8.43
N SER A 4 7.56 4.05 9.02
CA SER A 4 6.29 4.11 9.75
C SER A 4 5.02 4.46 8.95
N PRO A 5 4.10 3.49 8.70
CA PRO A 5 2.79 3.75 8.09
C PRO A 5 2.01 4.88 8.76
N GLN A 6 2.25 5.11 10.06
CA GLN A 6 1.54 6.10 10.87
C GLN A 6 1.67 7.55 10.36
N THR A 7 2.66 7.86 9.53
CA THR A 7 2.81 9.21 8.97
C THR A 7 1.92 9.46 7.76
N ILE A 8 1.28 8.41 7.22
CA ILE A 8 0.39 8.52 6.06
C ILE A 8 -0.98 8.96 6.57
N VAL A 9 -1.27 10.25 6.41
CA VAL A 9 -2.55 10.87 6.78
C VAL A 9 -3.50 11.03 5.59
N GLU A 10 -2.95 11.07 4.38
CA GLU A 10 -3.67 11.26 3.13
C GLU A 10 -2.97 10.48 2.01
N VAL A 11 -3.73 10.00 1.02
CA VAL A 11 -3.24 9.22 -0.13
C VAL A 11 -3.98 9.63 -1.40
N GLU A 12 -3.27 9.67 -2.51
CA GLU A 12 -3.90 9.92 -3.82
C GLU A 12 -4.78 8.72 -4.23
N ARG A 13 -6.01 9.01 -4.66
CA ARG A 13 -7.04 8.02 -4.94
C ARG A 13 -6.62 6.97 -5.96
N ARG A 14 -6.05 7.37 -7.10
CA ARG A 14 -5.64 6.42 -8.15
C ARG A 14 -4.47 5.55 -7.70
N LEU A 15 -3.55 6.09 -6.91
CA LEU A 15 -2.46 5.34 -6.29
C LEU A 15 -3.03 4.30 -5.31
N TRP A 16 -3.99 4.70 -4.49
CA TRP A 16 -4.66 3.80 -3.56
C TRP A 16 -5.33 2.62 -4.29
N GLU A 17 -6.11 2.92 -5.32
CA GLU A 17 -6.76 1.91 -6.17
C GLU A 17 -5.74 0.95 -6.80
N LYS A 18 -4.63 1.49 -7.33
CA LYS A 18 -3.55 0.65 -7.88
C LYS A 18 -2.90 -0.23 -6.84
N VAL A 19 -2.66 0.27 -5.62
CA VAL A 19 -2.09 -0.53 -4.52
C VAL A 19 -3.02 -1.68 -4.15
N LEU A 20 -4.33 -1.44 -4.11
CA LEU A 20 -5.33 -2.48 -3.84
C LEU A 20 -5.45 -3.50 -4.98
N ALA A 21 -5.27 -3.09 -6.23
CA ALA A 21 -5.36 -3.95 -7.40
C ALA A 21 -4.11 -4.83 -7.65
N LEU A 22 -3.03 -4.63 -6.88
CA LEU A 22 -1.81 -5.41 -7.04
C LEU A 22 -2.01 -6.86 -6.56
N ASP A 23 -1.82 -7.81 -7.49
CA ASP A 23 -1.85 -9.25 -7.21
C ASP A 23 -0.49 -9.78 -6.71
N ASP A 24 -0.52 -10.62 -5.67
CA ASP A 24 0.66 -11.21 -5.03
C ASP A 24 1.44 -12.11 -5.98
N ALA A 25 0.74 -12.92 -6.78
CA ALA A 25 1.38 -13.83 -7.72
C ALA A 25 2.14 -13.04 -8.80
N THR A 26 1.53 -11.97 -9.30
CA THR A 26 2.13 -11.04 -10.25
C THR A 26 3.36 -10.34 -9.66
N ILE A 27 3.28 -9.85 -8.42
CA ILE A 27 4.44 -9.25 -7.72
C ILE A 27 5.57 -10.27 -7.58
N LYS A 28 5.25 -11.47 -7.10
CA LYS A 28 6.24 -12.54 -6.92
C LYS A 28 6.91 -12.90 -8.25
N GLY A 29 6.13 -13.07 -9.31
CA GLY A 29 6.65 -13.37 -10.65
C GLY A 29 7.58 -12.28 -11.19
N ARG A 30 7.18 -11.01 -11.06
CA ARG A 30 7.96 -9.86 -11.56
C ARG A 30 9.22 -9.58 -10.77
N LEU A 31 9.20 -9.79 -9.45
CA LEU A 31 10.33 -9.47 -8.58
C LEU A 31 11.31 -10.63 -8.37
N LYS A 32 10.92 -11.86 -8.68
CA LYS A 32 11.78 -13.06 -8.55
C LYS A 32 13.19 -12.92 -9.16
N PRO A 33 13.41 -12.26 -10.31
CA PRO A 33 14.76 -12.09 -10.86
C PRO A 33 15.65 -11.13 -10.06
N TYR A 34 15.07 -10.27 -9.22
CA TYR A 34 15.77 -9.17 -8.55
C TYR A 34 15.88 -9.37 -7.03
N LEU A 35 14.98 -10.15 -6.44
CA LEU A 35 14.84 -10.31 -5.00
C LEU A 35 14.68 -11.77 -4.60
N ARG A 36 15.14 -12.11 -3.41
CA ARG A 36 14.91 -13.42 -2.78
C ARG A 36 13.47 -13.51 -2.28
N GLY A 37 12.95 -14.74 -2.18
CA GLY A 37 11.56 -14.99 -1.76
C GLY A 37 11.19 -14.29 -0.45
N TYR A 38 12.05 -14.35 0.57
CA TYR A 38 11.80 -13.70 1.86
C TYR A 38 11.75 -12.16 1.77
N GLU A 39 12.47 -11.54 0.83
CA GLU A 39 12.46 -10.10 0.61
C GLU A 39 11.16 -9.65 -0.06
N ILE A 40 10.67 -10.46 -1.01
CA ILE A 40 9.37 -10.27 -1.65
C ILE A 40 8.25 -10.43 -0.61
N ASP A 41 8.30 -11.48 0.21
CA ASP A 41 7.31 -11.67 1.28
C ASP A 41 7.34 -10.52 2.29
N ALA A 42 8.51 -9.95 2.59
CA ALA A 42 8.63 -8.75 3.42
C ALA A 42 8.05 -7.50 2.76
N LEU A 43 8.12 -7.36 1.43
CA LEU A 43 7.42 -6.29 0.68
C LEU A 43 5.90 -6.46 0.77
N LEU A 44 5.39 -7.67 0.56
CA LEU A 44 3.96 -7.96 0.63
C LEU A 44 3.39 -7.69 2.02
N ARG A 45 4.09 -8.12 3.09
CA ARG A 45 3.72 -7.79 4.48
C ARG A 45 3.70 -6.28 4.74
N ARG A 46 4.66 -5.53 4.17
CA ARG A 46 4.68 -4.06 4.30
C ARG A 46 3.50 -3.41 3.58
N ARG A 47 3.17 -3.87 2.37
CA ARG A 47 1.99 -3.40 1.64
C ARG A 47 0.71 -3.65 2.43
N GLN A 48 0.57 -4.83 3.03
CA GLN A 48 -0.59 -5.16 3.86
C GLN A 48 -0.74 -4.19 5.05
N LYS A 49 0.35 -3.90 5.76
CA LYS A 49 0.35 -2.92 6.86
C LYS A 49 -0.05 -1.51 6.41
N LEU A 50 0.39 -1.09 5.21
CA LEU A 50 -0.02 0.20 4.63
C LEU A 50 -1.52 0.21 4.34
N ILE A 51 -2.06 -0.87 3.77
CA ILE A 51 -3.48 -1.00 3.46
C ILE A 51 -4.32 -0.94 4.74
N GLU A 52 -3.92 -1.68 5.78
CA GLU A 52 -4.60 -1.69 7.08
C GLU A 52 -4.61 -0.30 7.72
N HIS A 53 -3.47 0.39 7.69
CA HIS A 53 -3.35 1.76 8.21
C HIS A 53 -4.28 2.73 7.48
N VAL A 54 -4.23 2.78 6.15
CA VAL A 54 -5.08 3.69 5.36
C VAL A 54 -6.56 3.38 5.54
N ARG A 55 -6.96 2.09 5.59
CA ARG A 55 -8.35 1.71 5.90
C ARG A 55 -8.78 2.16 7.29
N ALA A 56 -7.90 2.06 8.29
CA ALA A 56 -8.19 2.56 9.62
C ALA A 56 -8.38 4.08 9.63
N GLU A 57 -7.56 4.83 8.89
CA GLU A 57 -7.73 6.28 8.76
C GLU A 57 -9.04 6.64 8.04
N ILE A 58 -9.40 5.93 6.96
CA ILE A 58 -10.70 6.09 6.27
C ILE A 58 -11.86 5.82 7.23
N GLY A 59 -11.76 4.79 8.07
CA GLY A 59 -12.79 4.47 9.07
C GLY A 59 -12.96 5.54 10.14
N LYS A 60 -11.90 6.26 10.50
CA LYS A 60 -11.92 7.32 11.53
C LYS A 60 -12.39 8.67 10.99
N ARG A 61 -11.94 9.05 9.79
CA ARG A 61 -12.05 10.42 9.24
C ARG A 61 -12.97 10.50 8.01
N GLY A 62 -13.30 9.34 7.43
CA GLY A 62 -14.07 9.25 6.19
C GLY A 62 -13.18 9.32 4.95
N GLU A 63 -13.68 8.73 3.86
CA GLU A 63 -12.91 8.55 2.63
C GLU A 63 -12.50 9.88 1.98
N ARG A 64 -13.37 10.89 1.99
CA ARG A 64 -13.10 12.20 1.35
C ARG A 64 -11.96 12.96 2.01
N GLU A 65 -11.72 12.74 3.29
CA GLU A 65 -10.66 13.41 4.05
C GLU A 65 -9.30 12.71 3.88
N VAL A 66 -9.31 11.41 3.57
CA VAL A 66 -8.08 10.60 3.45
C VAL A 66 -7.67 10.42 1.99
N LEU A 67 -8.61 10.34 1.05
CA LEU A 67 -8.33 10.13 -0.38
C LEU A 67 -8.50 11.41 -1.18
N TYR A 68 -7.38 12.03 -1.55
CA TYR A 68 -7.35 13.20 -2.43
C TYR A 68 -7.20 12.81 -3.91
N THR A 69 -7.51 13.74 -4.81
CA THR A 69 -7.31 13.58 -6.26
C THR A 69 -6.40 14.70 -6.75
N LEU A 70 -5.35 14.37 -7.50
CA LEU A 70 -4.55 15.37 -8.21
C LEU A 70 -5.33 15.84 -9.44
N GLN A 71 -5.47 17.15 -9.60
CA GLN A 71 -6.06 17.77 -10.79
C GLN A 71 -5.14 17.66 -12.00
#